data_AF-A0A7V1ZF70-F1
#
_entry.id   AF-A0A7V1ZF70-F1
#
_cell.length_a   1.000
_cell.length_b   1.000
_cell.length_c   1.000
_cell.angle_alpha   90.00
_cell.angle_beta   90.00
_cell.angle_gamma   90.00
#
_symmetry.space_group_name_H-M   'P 1'
#
loop_
_entity.id
_entity.type
_entity.pdbx_description
1 polymer ?
#
loop_
_entity_poly.entity_id
_entity_poly.type
_entity_poly.pdbx_seq_one_letter_code
_entity_poly.pdbx_strand_id
1 'polypeptide(L)'
;MNYPSFSKDNNSIVFIGLKDGKQDIYLYNLKNSTLRRLTNDYFNELFPIFSSDGNIYFISYRNENSFKFGNYAVFKYNLENDSIYQITPYLGKIYYFDLRNDKPVVALEYKGTINVFEYNNDKLYKLTNFPSAVYSFSFDKSGEKMVMNLQYEGAREIFYIPEVRILDSIELKMGEFSEYKLFDYKNYKYRTELSLSWLSGVALGSSFGIGGYITLGFSDWTGDNWIILQTQSYIQDITNAIFFLDYLYLKKRWDLDLSSYQYWSISYLRQFDKFSYDKILGGSFLIYYPFNRFDRIEFGFTYNYYTRYLGNFTIFGFLYDTILYKNALNGYLAFSRDKILYYPWGPVDGHGFFIAFQPSLLLSQIKNNIIYGDLRYYFRFAKRYILAFRTIGYKSFGEDKEGIILYGPDLIRGWTLDTILVGNNSFVSNLEFRFPFIEYLKLGFPIPLTISSVRGSIFYDIGSAWFDNEKFKFIENDSLSTPKSSFGFNISIFLGFGNIYFNWAWRTNLKYTDSNPRFNIYFGLDY
;
A
#
# COMPACT_ATOMS: atom_id res chain seq x y z
N MET A 1 7.03 -16.06 0.38
CA MET A 1 8.20 -16.90 0.07
C MET A 1 9.40 -16.12 0.54
N ASN A 2 10.10 -16.61 1.55
CA ASN A 2 11.33 -15.98 2.06
C ASN A 2 12.52 -16.91 1.80
N TYR A 3 13.68 -16.32 1.50
CA TYR A 3 14.96 -17.02 1.31
C TYR A 3 14.91 -18.21 0.31
N PRO A 4 14.56 -17.98 -0.97
CA PRO A 4 14.63 -19.03 -1.98
C PRO A 4 16.08 -19.46 -2.23
N SER A 5 16.33 -20.77 -2.28
CA SER A 5 17.59 -21.35 -2.77
C SER A 5 17.30 -22.39 -3.85
N PHE A 6 18.02 -22.32 -4.97
CA PHE A 6 17.91 -23.30 -6.05
C PHE A 6 18.78 -24.51 -5.78
N SER A 7 18.31 -25.69 -6.20
CA SER A 7 19.15 -26.88 -6.29
C SER A 7 20.19 -26.70 -7.39
N LYS A 8 21.30 -27.44 -7.30
CA LYS A 8 22.41 -27.37 -8.27
C LYS A 8 21.98 -27.65 -9.72
N ASP A 9 20.96 -28.49 -9.90
CA ASP A 9 20.39 -28.87 -11.19
C ASP A 9 19.27 -27.92 -11.67
N ASN A 10 18.96 -26.86 -10.90
CA ASN A 10 17.87 -25.90 -11.14
C ASN A 10 16.47 -26.54 -11.31
N ASN A 11 16.26 -27.78 -10.87
CA ASN A 11 14.95 -28.43 -10.94
C ASN A 11 14.11 -28.22 -9.69
N SER A 12 14.71 -27.77 -8.58
CA SER A 12 14.03 -27.59 -7.31
C SER A 12 14.39 -26.27 -6.64
N ILE A 13 13.46 -25.75 -5.85
CA ILE A 13 13.66 -24.58 -5.00
C ILE A 13 13.26 -24.94 -3.58
N VAL A 14 14.12 -24.62 -2.62
CA VAL A 14 13.78 -24.64 -1.20
C VAL A 14 13.51 -23.22 -0.71
N PHE A 15 12.52 -23.06 0.16
CA PHE A 15 12.18 -21.75 0.73
C PHE A 15 11.41 -21.88 2.05
N ILE A 16 11.31 -20.76 2.78
CA ILE A 16 10.44 -20.68 3.95
C ILE A 16 9.02 -20.31 3.54
N GLY A 17 8.08 -21.18 3.91
CA GLY A 17 6.65 -20.92 3.87
C GLY A 17 6.14 -20.56 5.26
N LEU A 18 5.38 -19.46 5.37
CA LEU A 18 4.66 -19.10 6.58
C LEU A 18 3.23 -19.64 6.46
N LYS A 19 2.85 -20.54 7.34
CA LYS A 19 1.47 -21.06 7.42
C LYS A 19 1.03 -21.14 8.88
N ASP A 20 -0.13 -20.60 9.19
CA ASP A 20 -0.71 -20.60 10.54
C ASP A 20 0.27 -20.05 11.61
N GLY A 21 1.04 -19.02 11.25
CA GLY A 21 2.02 -18.37 12.15
C GLY A 21 3.36 -19.11 12.30
N LYS A 22 3.58 -20.19 11.54
CA LYS A 22 4.80 -21.02 11.61
C LYS A 22 5.59 -20.99 10.32
N GLN A 23 6.91 -20.93 10.47
CA GLN A 23 7.87 -20.92 9.37
C GLN A 23 8.45 -22.30 9.19
N ASP A 24 8.10 -22.93 8.08
CA ASP A 24 8.58 -24.26 7.72
C ASP A 24 9.31 -24.24 6.39
N ILE A 25 10.12 -25.27 6.18
CA ILE A 25 10.84 -25.48 4.95
C ILE A 25 9.93 -26.18 3.94
N TYR A 26 9.82 -25.59 2.76
CA TYR A 26 9.11 -26.15 1.62
C TYR A 26 10.07 -26.40 0.47
N LEU A 27 9.89 -27.54 -0.18
CA LEU A 27 10.58 -27.95 -1.40
C LEU A 27 9.57 -27.90 -2.55
N TYR A 28 9.88 -27.11 -3.58
CA TYR A 28 9.10 -27.02 -4.80
C TYR A 28 9.88 -27.53 -5.99
N ASN A 29 9.33 -28.52 -6.69
CA ASN A 29 9.92 -29.05 -7.90
C ASN A 29 9.35 -28.30 -9.13
N LEU A 30 10.24 -27.69 -9.90
CA LEU A 30 9.93 -26.86 -11.05
C LEU A 30 9.46 -27.66 -12.28
N LYS A 31 9.91 -28.92 -12.43
CA LYS A 31 9.56 -29.74 -13.59
C LYS A 31 8.12 -30.24 -13.55
N ASN A 32 7.66 -30.69 -12.38
CA ASN A 32 6.33 -31.30 -12.23
C ASN A 32 5.35 -30.45 -11.39
N SER A 33 5.75 -29.23 -11.00
CA SER A 33 4.93 -28.30 -10.20
C SER A 33 4.48 -28.85 -8.85
N THR A 34 5.27 -29.72 -8.22
CA THR A 34 4.92 -30.34 -6.93
C THR A 34 5.50 -29.58 -5.74
N LEU A 35 4.71 -29.46 -4.67
CA LEU A 35 5.10 -28.81 -3.42
C LEU A 35 5.10 -29.82 -2.28
N ARG A 36 6.24 -29.94 -1.58
CA ARG A 36 6.42 -30.79 -0.40
C ARG A 36 6.83 -29.93 0.79
N ARG A 37 6.17 -30.09 1.93
CA ARG A 37 6.59 -29.51 3.21
C ARG A 37 7.59 -30.47 3.87
N LEU A 38 8.79 -30.00 4.19
CA LEU A 38 9.88 -30.82 4.74
C LEU A 38 9.91 -30.81 6.27
N THR A 39 9.61 -29.67 6.90
CA THR A 39 9.50 -29.53 8.35
C THR A 39 8.06 -29.25 8.75
N ASN A 40 7.60 -29.84 9.86
CA ASN A 40 6.24 -29.62 10.35
C ASN A 40 6.16 -29.92 11.86
N ASP A 41 6.72 -29.02 12.66
CA ASP A 41 6.62 -29.13 14.12
C ASP A 41 6.43 -27.74 14.77
N TYR A 42 6.86 -27.58 16.02
CA TYR A 42 6.68 -26.37 16.79
C TYR A 42 7.85 -25.38 16.66
N PHE A 43 8.93 -25.77 15.99
CA PHE A 43 10.07 -24.89 15.74
C PHE A 43 9.88 -24.12 14.43
N ASN A 44 10.50 -22.94 14.36
CA ASN A 44 10.58 -22.19 13.11
C ASN A 44 11.94 -22.44 12.46
N GLU A 45 11.93 -22.51 11.14
CA GLU A 45 13.13 -22.58 10.31
C GLU A 45 13.40 -21.25 9.58
N LEU A 46 14.68 -20.93 9.44
CA LEU A 46 15.16 -19.73 8.77
C LEU A 46 16.28 -20.08 7.80
N PHE A 47 16.44 -19.27 6.74
CA PHE A 47 17.55 -19.34 5.78
C PHE A 47 17.85 -20.75 5.24
N PRO A 48 16.90 -21.47 4.62
CA PRO A 48 17.18 -22.75 3.99
C PRO A 48 18.05 -22.54 2.75
N ILE A 49 19.09 -23.35 2.61
CA ILE A 49 20.03 -23.32 1.48
C ILE A 49 20.34 -24.74 1.03
N PHE A 50 20.43 -24.95 -0.28
CA PHE A 50 20.94 -26.21 -0.82
C PHE A 50 22.46 -26.29 -0.67
N SER A 51 22.96 -27.41 -0.19
CA SER A 51 24.37 -27.78 -0.29
C SER A 51 24.67 -28.46 -1.63
N SER A 52 25.96 -28.60 -1.93
CA SER A 52 26.42 -29.17 -3.19
C SER A 52 26.10 -30.66 -3.36
N ASP A 53 25.90 -31.36 -2.23
CA ASP A 53 25.45 -32.76 -2.11
C ASP A 53 23.92 -32.93 -2.23
N GLY A 54 23.16 -31.83 -2.40
CA GLY A 54 21.71 -31.85 -2.55
C GLY A 54 20.92 -31.82 -1.24
N ASN A 55 21.58 -31.88 -0.08
CA ASN A 55 20.93 -31.70 1.21
C ASN A 55 20.56 -30.22 1.44
N ILE A 56 19.80 -29.97 2.51
CA ILE A 56 19.34 -28.61 2.85
C ILE A 56 19.89 -28.22 4.21
N TYR A 57 20.63 -27.12 4.28
CA TYR A 57 21.05 -26.52 5.54
C TYR A 57 20.10 -25.39 5.91
N PHE A 58 19.85 -25.20 7.20
CA PHE A 58 18.95 -24.17 7.69
C PHE A 58 19.28 -23.79 9.13
N ILE A 59 18.71 -22.68 9.59
CA ILE A 59 18.83 -22.23 10.97
C ILE A 59 17.55 -22.57 11.72
N SER A 60 17.69 -23.06 12.95
CA SER A 60 16.57 -23.21 13.88
C SER A 60 17.02 -23.03 15.33
N TYR A 61 16.06 -22.80 16.23
CA TYR A 61 16.26 -22.81 17.69
C TYR A 61 15.83 -24.16 18.30
N ARG A 62 15.82 -25.21 17.47
CA ARG A 62 15.32 -26.56 17.76
C ARG A 62 16.04 -27.27 18.91
N ASN A 63 15.61 -27.00 20.14
CA ASN A 63 16.17 -27.59 21.36
C ASN A 63 15.07 -28.28 22.20
N GLU A 64 15.21 -29.58 22.43
CA GLU A 64 14.27 -30.40 23.19
C GLU A 64 14.24 -30.07 24.69
N ASN A 65 15.38 -29.64 25.24
CA ASN A 65 15.56 -29.44 26.68
C ASN A 65 15.23 -28.01 27.14
N SER A 66 15.24 -27.03 26.23
CA SER A 66 14.89 -25.65 26.57
C SER A 66 14.45 -24.83 25.36
N PHE A 67 13.21 -24.32 25.38
CA PHE A 67 12.74 -23.39 24.36
C PHE A 67 13.33 -21.99 24.62
N LYS A 68 14.33 -21.60 23.83
CA LYS A 68 14.96 -20.27 23.92
C LYS A 68 15.00 -19.61 22.54
N PHE A 69 13.98 -18.80 22.25
CA PHE A 69 13.96 -17.98 21.03
C PHE A 69 15.18 -17.06 20.99
N GLY A 70 15.76 -16.87 19.79
CA GLY A 70 16.96 -16.05 19.61
C GLY A 70 18.29 -16.79 19.81
N ASN A 71 18.26 -18.06 20.26
CA ASN A 71 19.44 -18.91 20.37
C ASN A 71 19.39 -20.01 19.30
N TYR A 72 20.18 -19.85 18.25
CA TYR A 72 20.08 -20.65 17.04
C TYR A 72 21.30 -21.54 16.80
N ALA A 73 21.08 -22.64 16.10
CA ALA A 73 22.10 -23.52 15.54
C ALA A 73 21.82 -23.74 14.05
N VAL A 74 22.83 -24.21 13.32
CA VAL A 74 22.68 -24.67 11.93
C VAL A 74 22.37 -26.17 11.94
N PHE A 75 21.37 -26.55 11.16
CA PHE A 75 20.90 -27.91 10.98
C PHE A 75 20.98 -28.31 9.51
N LYS A 76 21.08 -29.61 9.25
CA LYS A 76 21.05 -30.24 7.93
C LYS A 76 19.85 -31.16 7.86
N TYR A 77 18.99 -30.95 6.87
CA TYR A 77 17.92 -31.85 6.48
C TYR A 77 18.45 -32.78 5.37
N ASN A 78 18.39 -34.08 5.63
CA ASN A 78 18.74 -35.10 4.64
C ASN A 78 17.49 -35.47 3.83
N LEU A 79 17.54 -35.27 2.51
CA LEU A 79 16.41 -35.52 1.62
C LEU A 79 16.14 -37.00 1.33
N GLU A 80 17.12 -37.87 1.55
CA GLU A 80 17.01 -39.30 1.25
C GLU A 80 16.23 -40.06 2.32
N ASN A 81 16.41 -39.68 3.59
CA ASN A 81 15.81 -40.36 4.75
C ASN A 81 14.91 -39.45 5.61
N ASP A 82 14.71 -38.19 5.22
CA ASP A 82 13.92 -37.18 5.94
C ASP A 82 14.41 -36.90 7.39
N SER A 83 15.70 -37.14 7.66
CA SER A 83 16.32 -36.93 8.97
C SER A 83 16.91 -35.53 9.11
N ILE A 84 16.89 -34.99 10.34
CA ILE A 84 17.49 -33.68 10.68
C ILE A 84 18.71 -33.91 11.58
N TYR A 85 19.84 -33.29 11.23
CA TYR A 85 21.09 -33.34 11.99
C TYR A 85 21.51 -31.94 12.42
N GLN A 86 21.88 -31.76 13.67
CA GLN A 86 22.51 -30.52 14.13
C GLN A 86 23.97 -30.48 13.67
N ILE A 87 24.40 -29.37 13.07
CA ILE A 87 25.74 -29.20 12.47
C ILE A 87 26.63 -28.27 13.29
N THR A 88 26.05 -27.35 14.07
CA THR A 88 26.80 -26.44 14.95
C THR A 88 26.27 -26.53 16.37
N PRO A 89 27.06 -26.18 17.40
CA PRO A 89 26.52 -25.75 18.69
C PRO A 89 25.54 -24.60 18.52
N TYR A 90 24.80 -24.27 19.59
CA TYR A 90 24.01 -23.04 19.61
C TYR A 90 24.93 -21.83 19.66
N LEU A 91 24.83 -20.96 18.65
CA LEU A 91 25.71 -19.81 18.44
C LEU A 91 25.09 -18.48 18.91
N GLY A 92 23.94 -18.52 19.58
CA GLY A 92 23.16 -17.32 19.89
C GLY A 92 22.39 -16.81 18.67
N LYS A 93 22.29 -15.49 18.52
CA LYS A 93 21.54 -14.89 17.41
C LYS A 93 22.35 -14.92 16.12
N ILE A 94 21.82 -15.61 15.11
CA ILE A 94 22.39 -15.62 13.76
C ILE A 94 21.60 -14.64 12.90
N TYR A 95 22.29 -13.66 12.31
CA TYR A 95 21.69 -12.59 11.51
C TYR A 95 21.59 -12.92 10.03
N TYR A 96 22.51 -13.75 9.54
CA TYR A 96 22.57 -14.22 8.16
C TYR A 96 23.34 -15.53 8.10
N PHE A 97 23.07 -16.36 7.10
CA PHE A 97 23.69 -17.66 6.91
C PHE A 97 23.90 -17.94 5.43
N ASP A 98 25.03 -18.53 5.10
CA ASP A 98 25.38 -19.05 3.78
C ASP A 98 26.29 -20.28 3.94
N LEU A 99 26.58 -20.96 2.83
CA LEU A 99 27.55 -22.06 2.78
C LEU A 99 28.80 -21.64 2.04
N ARG A 100 29.96 -22.11 2.53
CA ARG A 100 31.24 -22.03 1.82
C ARG A 100 31.82 -23.43 1.75
N ASN A 101 31.86 -24.01 0.55
CA ASN A 101 32.31 -25.40 0.35
C ASN A 101 31.59 -26.39 1.29
N ASP A 102 30.25 -26.30 1.35
CA ASP A 102 29.34 -27.06 2.23
C ASP A 102 29.59 -26.91 3.74
N LYS A 103 30.40 -25.93 4.16
CA LYS A 103 30.59 -25.57 5.55
C LYS A 103 29.69 -24.39 5.94
N PRO A 104 29.08 -24.42 7.14
CA PRO A 104 28.29 -23.29 7.60
C PRO A 104 29.11 -22.02 7.78
N VAL A 105 28.65 -20.93 7.17
CA VAL A 105 29.15 -19.58 7.43
C VAL A 105 27.99 -18.73 7.95
N VAL A 106 28.20 -18.06 9.08
CA VAL A 106 27.18 -17.33 9.82
C VAL A 106 27.62 -15.91 10.14
N ALA A 107 26.67 -14.96 10.08
CA ALA A 107 26.84 -13.63 10.63
C ALA A 107 26.35 -13.61 12.09
N LEU A 108 27.27 -13.33 13.01
CA LEU A 108 27.06 -13.36 14.46
C LEU A 108 27.54 -12.05 15.08
N GLU A 109 26.93 -11.68 16.21
CA GLU A 109 27.45 -10.57 17.01
C GLU A 109 28.70 -11.00 17.78
N TYR A 110 29.78 -10.24 17.62
CA TYR A 110 31.04 -10.44 18.33
C TYR A 110 31.58 -9.09 18.79
N LYS A 111 31.73 -8.92 20.11
CA LYS A 111 32.16 -7.66 20.75
C LYS A 111 31.33 -6.43 20.31
N GLY A 112 30.01 -6.61 20.19
CA GLY A 112 29.05 -5.53 19.90
C GLY A 112 28.87 -5.19 18.42
N THR A 113 29.49 -5.94 17.50
CA THR A 113 29.34 -5.75 16.05
C THR A 113 29.13 -7.09 15.34
N ILE A 114 28.33 -7.10 14.27
CA ILE A 114 28.02 -8.31 13.50
C ILE A 114 29.13 -8.60 12.51
N ASN A 115 29.75 -9.77 12.63
CA ASN A 115 30.84 -10.24 11.78
C ASN A 115 30.58 -11.65 11.25
N VAL A 116 31.35 -12.05 10.23
CA VAL A 116 31.21 -13.32 9.52
C VAL A 116 32.17 -14.37 10.07
N PHE A 117 31.63 -15.56 10.31
CA PHE A 117 32.35 -16.69 10.89
C PHE A 117 32.05 -17.98 10.14
N GLU A 118 33.07 -18.79 9.88
CA GLU A 118 32.94 -20.15 9.33
C GLU A 118 33.07 -21.17 10.46
N TYR A 119 32.11 -22.10 10.59
CA TYR A 119 32.20 -23.20 11.53
C TYR A 119 32.78 -24.45 10.85
N ASN A 120 33.85 -25.00 11.42
CA ASN A 120 34.47 -26.22 10.93
C ASN A 120 35.32 -26.89 12.02
N ASN A 121 35.23 -28.22 12.15
CA ASN A 121 36.02 -29.02 13.09
C ASN A 121 36.04 -28.45 14.53
N ASP A 122 34.85 -28.23 15.12
CA ASP A 122 34.69 -27.70 16.49
C ASP A 122 35.35 -26.33 16.73
N LYS A 123 35.55 -25.57 15.66
CA LYS A 123 36.12 -24.23 15.70
C LYS A 123 35.27 -23.28 14.87
N LEU A 124 35.15 -22.07 15.40
CA LEU A 124 34.56 -20.94 14.71
C LEU A 124 35.68 -20.03 14.22
N TYR A 125 35.93 -20.06 12.91
CA TYR A 125 36.95 -19.25 12.24
C TYR A 125 36.37 -17.89 11.89
N LYS A 126 37.00 -16.83 12.39
CA LYS A 126 36.59 -15.46 12.11
C LYS A 126 37.08 -15.05 10.73
N LEU A 127 36.17 -14.66 9.84
CA LEU A 127 36.48 -14.23 8.47
C LEU A 127 36.53 -12.70 8.33
N THR A 128 35.80 -11.97 9.18
CA THR A 128 35.78 -10.51 9.18
C THR A 128 35.94 -9.93 10.58
N ASN A 129 36.45 -8.70 10.66
CA ASN A 129 36.55 -7.94 11.91
C ASN A 129 36.26 -6.45 11.69
N PHE A 130 35.08 -6.14 11.15
CA PHE A 130 34.69 -4.77 10.90
C PHE A 130 34.10 -4.12 12.16
N PRO A 131 34.36 -2.81 12.37
CA PRO A 131 33.75 -2.06 13.46
C PRO A 131 32.25 -1.81 13.23
N SER A 132 31.75 -2.03 12.02
CA SER A 132 30.34 -1.92 11.64
C SER A 132 29.74 -3.28 11.26
N ALA A 133 28.41 -3.38 11.34
CA ALA A 133 27.68 -4.62 11.14
C ALA A 133 27.66 -5.07 9.67
N VAL A 134 27.93 -6.36 9.46
CA VAL A 134 27.66 -7.08 8.21
C VAL A 134 26.22 -7.60 8.23
N TYR A 135 25.39 -7.19 7.28
CA TYR A 135 23.96 -7.57 7.22
C TYR A 135 23.69 -8.80 6.35
N SER A 136 24.44 -8.97 5.27
CA SER A 136 24.37 -10.15 4.39
C SER A 136 25.70 -10.33 3.67
N PHE A 137 25.95 -11.55 3.21
CA PHE A 137 27.13 -11.87 2.41
C PHE A 137 26.83 -13.02 1.45
N SER A 138 27.69 -13.20 0.45
CA SER A 138 27.67 -14.37 -0.41
C SER A 138 29.05 -14.63 -0.99
N PHE A 139 29.35 -15.89 -1.23
CA PHE A 139 30.62 -16.34 -1.78
C PHE A 139 30.55 -16.55 -3.30
N ASP A 140 31.70 -16.43 -3.96
CA ASP A 140 31.84 -16.96 -5.30
C ASP A 140 31.91 -18.50 -5.30
N LYS A 141 31.91 -19.11 -6.50
CA LYS A 141 31.85 -20.57 -6.62
C LYS A 141 33.05 -21.30 -6.01
N SER A 142 34.23 -20.68 -5.94
CA SER A 142 35.39 -21.30 -5.28
C SER A 142 35.37 -21.11 -3.76
N GLY A 143 34.58 -20.16 -3.26
CA GLY A 143 34.59 -19.75 -1.86
C GLY A 143 35.79 -18.87 -1.51
N GLU A 144 36.59 -18.42 -2.47
CA GLU A 144 37.77 -17.59 -2.20
C GLU A 144 37.43 -16.11 -2.14
N LYS A 145 36.34 -15.69 -2.78
CA LYS A 145 35.88 -14.31 -2.83
C LYS A 145 34.54 -14.17 -2.15
N MET A 146 34.26 -12.99 -1.61
CA MET A 146 33.00 -12.70 -0.92
C MET A 146 32.49 -11.32 -1.31
N VAL A 147 31.18 -11.20 -1.51
CA VAL A 147 30.48 -9.92 -1.57
C VAL A 147 29.67 -9.77 -0.29
N MET A 148 29.62 -8.57 0.28
CA MET A 148 28.91 -8.33 1.54
C MET A 148 28.23 -6.98 1.59
N ASN A 149 27.12 -6.91 2.33
CA ASN A 149 26.41 -5.68 2.65
C ASN A 149 26.82 -5.20 4.05
N LEU A 150 27.40 -4.00 4.14
CA LEU A 150 27.95 -3.44 5.38
C LEU A 150 27.48 -1.99 5.56
N GLN A 151 27.25 -1.60 6.82
CA GLN A 151 27.03 -0.21 7.17
C GLN A 151 28.34 0.58 7.05
N TYR A 152 28.38 1.60 6.19
CA TYR A 152 29.49 2.53 6.00
C TYR A 152 28.95 3.95 5.83
N GLU A 153 29.53 4.92 6.55
CA GLU A 153 29.14 6.34 6.49
C GLU A 153 27.62 6.64 6.60
N GLY A 154 26.89 5.86 7.39
CA GLY A 154 25.45 6.07 7.59
C GLY A 154 24.55 5.45 6.51
N ALA A 155 25.12 4.78 5.50
CA ALA A 155 24.39 4.00 4.50
C ALA A 155 24.78 2.51 4.50
N ARG A 156 23.95 1.67 3.86
CA ARG A 156 24.29 0.27 3.57
C ARG A 156 24.91 0.18 2.18
N GLU A 157 26.16 -0.24 2.11
CA GLU A 157 26.89 -0.38 0.84
C GLU A 157 27.29 -1.83 0.58
N ILE A 158 27.64 -2.11 -0.68
CA ILE A 158 28.10 -3.43 -1.12
C ILE A 158 29.61 -3.39 -1.27
N PHE A 159 30.30 -4.26 -0.55
CA PHE A 159 31.75 -4.42 -0.62
C PHE A 159 32.11 -5.76 -1.24
N TYR A 160 33.21 -5.76 -2.00
CA TYR A 160 33.80 -6.96 -2.57
C TYR A 160 35.13 -7.27 -1.85
N ILE A 161 35.23 -8.48 -1.31
CA ILE A 161 36.43 -9.03 -0.71
C ILE A 161 37.08 -9.98 -1.72
N PRO A 162 38.26 -9.62 -2.26
CA PRO A 162 38.92 -10.41 -3.31
C PRO A 162 39.53 -11.72 -2.79
N GLU A 163 39.76 -11.82 -1.49
CA GLU A 163 40.34 -13.00 -0.84
C GLU A 163 39.84 -13.15 0.59
N VAL A 164 39.14 -14.26 0.86
CA VAL A 164 38.60 -14.58 2.18
C VAL A 164 39.66 -15.30 3.02
N ARG A 165 40.12 -14.63 4.07
CA ARG A 165 41.15 -15.14 4.99
C ARG A 165 40.58 -15.43 6.37
N ILE A 166 41.19 -16.38 7.06
CA ILE A 166 40.93 -16.63 8.48
C ILE A 166 41.76 -15.62 9.28
N LEU A 167 41.07 -14.83 10.11
CA LEU A 167 41.69 -13.80 10.95
C LEU A 167 42.00 -14.31 12.36
N ASP A 168 41.12 -15.17 12.89
CA ASP A 168 41.19 -15.71 14.25
C ASP A 168 40.35 -16.99 14.33
N SER A 169 40.46 -17.74 15.43
CA SER A 169 39.64 -18.92 15.67
C SER A 169 39.21 -19.01 17.14
N ILE A 170 37.96 -19.41 17.36
CA ILE A 170 37.40 -19.65 18.69
C ILE A 170 37.10 -21.14 18.80
N GLU A 171 37.60 -21.79 19.85
CA GLU A 171 37.22 -23.18 20.13
C GLU A 171 35.76 -23.25 20.59
N LEU A 172 34.98 -24.06 19.90
CA LEU A 172 33.55 -24.25 20.11
C LEU A 172 33.26 -25.73 19.96
N LYS A 173 33.53 -26.48 21.03
CA LYS A 173 33.33 -27.92 21.06
C LYS A 173 31.86 -28.27 20.84
N MET A 174 31.61 -29.10 19.85
CA MET A 174 30.32 -29.74 19.67
C MET A 174 30.13 -30.81 20.74
N GLY A 175 28.95 -30.83 21.38
CA GLY A 175 28.53 -31.97 22.19
C GLY A 175 28.08 -33.13 21.29
N GLU A 176 27.79 -34.29 21.88
CA GLU A 176 27.09 -35.36 21.16
C GLU A 176 25.67 -34.87 20.79
N PHE A 177 25.39 -34.71 19.50
CA PHE A 177 24.05 -34.44 19.02
C PHE A 177 23.49 -35.65 18.29
N SER A 178 22.27 -36.00 18.66
CA SER A 178 21.48 -37.06 18.04
C SER A 178 20.77 -36.56 16.79
N GLU A 179 20.37 -37.50 15.93
CA GLU A 179 19.35 -37.28 14.92
C GLU A 179 18.08 -36.70 15.58
N TYR A 180 17.56 -35.61 15.01
CA TYR A 180 16.32 -34.98 15.44
C TYR A 180 15.15 -35.57 14.67
N LYS A 181 14.16 -36.10 15.39
CA LYS A 181 12.87 -36.48 14.81
C LYS A 181 11.92 -35.28 14.85
N LEU A 182 11.09 -35.16 13.80
CA LEU A 182 9.99 -34.19 13.81
C LEU A 182 9.02 -34.56 14.94
N PHE A 183 8.65 -33.58 15.76
CA PHE A 183 7.73 -33.78 16.88
C PHE A 183 6.30 -33.62 16.44
N ASP A 184 5.47 -34.62 16.75
CA ASP A 184 4.02 -34.43 16.72
C ASP A 184 3.62 -33.46 17.82
N TYR A 185 2.83 -32.46 17.43
CA TYR A 185 2.31 -31.46 18.36
C TYR A 185 0.82 -31.26 18.13
N LYS A 186 0.12 -30.90 19.20
CA LYS A 186 -1.31 -30.60 19.13
C LYS A 186 -1.50 -29.22 18.51
N ASN A 187 -2.13 -29.17 17.33
CA ASN A 187 -2.59 -27.92 16.75
C ASN A 187 -3.67 -27.30 17.63
N TYR A 188 -3.36 -26.19 18.30
CA TYR A 188 -4.38 -25.36 18.91
C TYR A 188 -5.01 -24.48 17.83
N LYS A 189 -6.34 -24.51 17.73
CA LYS A 189 -7.03 -23.55 16.87
C LYS A 189 -6.85 -22.17 17.48
N TYR A 190 -6.25 -21.26 16.71
CA TYR A 190 -6.16 -19.85 17.08
C TYR A 190 -7.55 -19.31 17.41
N ARG A 191 -7.66 -18.60 18.53
CA ARG A 191 -8.85 -17.82 18.88
C ARG A 191 -8.57 -16.38 18.50
N THR A 192 -9.47 -15.77 17.75
CA THR A 192 -9.36 -14.38 17.33
C THR A 192 -9.33 -13.49 18.57
N GLU A 193 -8.20 -12.81 18.78
CA GLU A 193 -8.01 -11.82 19.83
C GLU A 193 -7.61 -10.52 19.15
N LEU A 194 -8.51 -9.54 19.16
CA LEU A 194 -8.27 -8.24 18.53
C LEU A 194 -7.51 -7.33 19.50
N SER A 195 -6.50 -6.65 18.97
CA SER A 195 -5.74 -5.63 19.68
C SER A 195 -5.62 -4.38 18.82
N LEU A 196 -5.42 -3.21 19.45
CA LEU A 196 -5.18 -1.97 18.70
C LEU A 196 -3.82 -2.09 17.99
N SER A 197 -3.86 -2.12 16.66
CA SER A 197 -2.67 -2.33 15.82
C SER A 197 -2.10 -1.00 15.32
N TRP A 198 -2.96 -0.03 15.01
CA TRP A 198 -2.52 1.32 14.65
C TRP A 198 -3.59 2.38 14.93
N LEU A 199 -3.13 3.62 15.10
CA LEU A 199 -3.93 4.83 15.22
C LEU A 199 -3.35 5.85 14.25
N SER A 200 -4.20 6.50 13.48
CA SER A 200 -3.82 7.63 12.63
C SER A 200 -4.78 8.79 12.81
N GLY A 201 -4.26 10.01 12.74
CA GLY A 201 -5.05 11.23 12.74
C GLY A 201 -4.47 12.19 11.71
N VAL A 202 -5.29 12.68 10.79
CA VAL A 202 -4.86 13.65 9.78
C VAL A 202 -5.80 14.85 9.86
N ALA A 203 -5.23 16.04 9.99
CA ALA A 203 -5.94 17.30 9.81
C ALA A 203 -5.68 17.80 8.38
N LEU A 204 -6.74 17.95 7.60
CA LEU A 204 -6.70 18.47 6.24
C LEU A 204 -7.32 19.87 6.21
N GLY A 205 -6.60 20.81 5.59
CA GLY A 205 -7.13 22.11 5.24
C GLY A 205 -7.53 22.12 3.77
N SER A 206 -8.81 22.33 3.48
CA SER A 206 -9.32 22.49 2.11
C SER A 206 -9.91 23.88 1.91
N SER A 207 -10.44 24.17 0.71
CA SER A 207 -11.22 25.38 0.44
C SER A 207 -12.49 25.54 1.32
N PHE A 208 -12.82 24.54 2.15
CA PHE A 208 -13.93 24.56 3.11
C PHE A 208 -13.50 24.71 4.58
N GLY A 209 -12.21 24.83 4.87
CA GLY A 209 -11.67 24.98 6.23
C GLY A 209 -10.81 23.81 6.69
N ILE A 210 -10.53 23.76 8.00
CA ILE A 210 -9.72 22.72 8.64
C ILE A 210 -10.65 21.64 9.21
N GLY A 211 -10.53 20.42 8.71
CA GLY A 211 -11.20 19.25 9.25
C GLY A 211 -10.21 18.10 9.41
N GLY A 212 -10.30 17.32 10.47
CA GLY A 212 -9.46 16.15 10.67
C GLY A 212 -10.26 14.88 10.78
N TYR A 213 -9.65 13.74 10.48
CA TYR A 213 -10.21 12.44 10.80
C TYR A 213 -9.27 11.67 11.70
N ILE A 214 -9.85 10.84 12.56
CA ILE A 214 -9.16 9.86 13.39
C ILE A 214 -9.56 8.49 12.87
N THR A 215 -8.59 7.62 12.67
CA THR A 215 -8.81 6.22 12.32
C THR A 215 -8.10 5.31 13.31
N LEU A 216 -8.85 4.35 13.85
CA LEU A 216 -8.39 3.29 14.74
C LEU A 216 -8.48 1.95 14.00
N GLY A 217 -7.38 1.22 13.91
CA GLY A 217 -7.32 -0.11 13.31
C GLY A 217 -6.99 -1.16 14.36
N PHE A 218 -7.91 -2.10 14.57
CA PHE A 218 -7.73 -3.26 15.43
C PHE A 218 -7.52 -4.49 14.56
N SER A 219 -6.53 -5.32 14.86
CA SER A 219 -6.34 -6.60 14.18
C SER A 219 -6.02 -7.72 15.14
N ASP A 220 -6.22 -8.95 14.66
CA ASP A 220 -5.69 -10.13 15.31
C ASP A 220 -4.21 -10.33 14.97
N TRP A 221 -3.57 -11.29 15.65
CA TRP A 221 -2.13 -11.56 15.48
C TRP A 221 -1.78 -12.01 14.06
N THR A 222 -2.71 -12.72 13.39
CA THR A 222 -2.51 -13.18 12.02
C THR A 222 -2.78 -12.10 10.97
N GLY A 223 -3.48 -11.03 11.33
CA GLY A 223 -3.94 -10.00 10.40
C GLY A 223 -5.10 -10.47 9.51
N ASP A 224 -5.78 -11.55 9.89
CA ASP A 224 -6.92 -12.13 9.16
C ASP A 224 -8.22 -11.40 9.49
N ASN A 225 -8.32 -10.78 10.66
CA ASN A 225 -9.51 -10.07 11.13
C ASN A 225 -9.15 -8.64 11.46
N TRP A 226 -9.89 -7.69 10.90
CA TRP A 226 -9.72 -6.27 11.20
C TRP A 226 -11.04 -5.64 11.60
N ILE A 227 -10.98 -4.74 12.58
CA ILE A 227 -12.03 -3.74 12.82
C ILE A 227 -11.39 -2.37 12.59
N ILE A 228 -11.96 -1.58 11.70
CA ILE A 228 -11.50 -0.22 11.41
C ILE A 228 -12.62 0.74 11.80
N LEU A 229 -12.30 1.71 12.66
CA LEU A 229 -13.19 2.80 13.02
C LEU A 229 -12.59 4.12 12.53
N GLN A 230 -13.32 4.84 11.69
CA GLN A 230 -12.96 6.18 11.25
C GLN A 230 -14.03 7.19 11.70
N THR A 231 -13.60 8.37 12.13
CA THR A 231 -14.50 9.48 12.47
C THR A 231 -13.86 10.83 12.13
N GLN A 232 -14.67 11.85 11.84
CA GLN A 232 -14.20 13.20 11.46
C GLN A 232 -14.53 14.26 12.53
N SER A 233 -13.65 15.26 12.70
CA SER A 233 -13.58 16.19 13.83
C SER A 233 -14.55 17.39 13.79
N TYR A 234 -15.62 17.36 12.98
CA TYR A 234 -16.64 18.42 12.96
C TYR A 234 -17.74 18.19 14.01
N ILE A 235 -17.42 17.62 15.17
CA ILE A 235 -18.43 17.11 16.09
C ILE A 235 -18.73 18.14 17.19
N GLN A 236 -19.97 18.63 17.19
CA GLN A 236 -20.63 19.19 18.36
C GLN A 236 -21.61 18.19 19.01
N ASP A 237 -22.13 17.19 18.27
CA ASP A 237 -23.07 16.14 18.73
C ASP A 237 -22.84 14.79 18.00
N ILE A 238 -22.88 13.68 18.75
CA ILE A 238 -22.71 12.31 18.25
C ILE A 238 -23.81 11.89 17.27
N THR A 239 -25.03 12.45 17.39
CA THR A 239 -26.14 12.08 16.49
C THR A 239 -25.86 12.50 15.05
N ASN A 240 -25.06 13.55 14.83
CA ASN A 240 -24.69 14.08 13.51
C ASN A 240 -23.24 13.78 13.12
N ALA A 241 -22.55 12.95 13.91
CA ALA A 241 -21.18 12.58 13.64
C ALA A 241 -21.03 11.81 12.32
N ILE A 242 -19.90 12.05 11.65
CA ILE A 242 -19.44 11.22 10.54
C ILE A 242 -18.65 10.05 11.13
N PHE A 243 -19.06 8.83 10.84
CA PHE A 243 -18.34 7.63 11.24
C PHE A 243 -18.41 6.53 10.18
N PHE A 244 -17.37 5.72 10.13
CA PHE A 244 -17.31 4.48 9.37
C PHE A 244 -16.77 3.40 10.29
N LEU A 245 -17.45 2.26 10.36
CA LEU A 245 -17.05 1.09 11.10
C LEU A 245 -17.06 -0.10 10.14
N ASP A 246 -15.88 -0.63 9.87
CA ASP A 246 -15.65 -1.72 8.93
C ASP A 246 -15.13 -2.95 9.67
N TYR A 247 -15.66 -4.12 9.34
CA TYR A 247 -15.10 -5.41 9.70
C TYR A 247 -14.58 -6.11 8.46
N LEU A 248 -13.27 -6.34 8.40
CA LEU A 248 -12.62 -7.04 7.29
C LEU A 248 -12.21 -8.45 7.71
N TYR A 249 -12.53 -9.42 6.86
CA TYR A 249 -12.10 -10.80 7.00
C TYR A 249 -11.27 -11.22 5.79
N LEU A 250 -9.97 -11.42 6.02
CA LEU A 250 -8.91 -11.59 5.01
C LEU A 250 -8.30 -13.00 5.02
N LYS A 251 -8.84 -13.92 5.81
CA LYS A 251 -8.30 -15.28 5.98
C LYS A 251 -8.29 -16.10 4.69
N LYS A 252 -9.18 -15.78 3.76
CA LYS A 252 -9.37 -16.49 2.51
C LYS A 252 -8.88 -15.61 1.36
N ARG A 253 -8.78 -16.23 0.18
CA ARG A 253 -8.46 -15.48 -1.04
C ARG A 253 -9.49 -14.40 -1.36
N TRP A 254 -10.74 -14.59 -0.96
CA TRP A 254 -11.79 -13.60 -1.07
C TRP A 254 -11.80 -12.80 0.22
N ASP A 255 -11.60 -11.50 0.08
CA ASP A 255 -11.68 -10.56 1.18
C ASP A 255 -13.14 -10.19 1.38
N LEU A 256 -13.61 -10.25 2.62
CA LEU A 256 -14.95 -9.81 2.99
C LEU A 256 -14.87 -8.51 3.75
N ASP A 257 -15.83 -7.63 3.47
CA ASP A 257 -15.96 -6.33 4.11
C ASP A 257 -17.42 -6.08 4.46
N LEU A 258 -17.65 -5.90 5.76
CA LEU A 258 -18.93 -5.54 6.33
C LEU A 258 -18.80 -4.16 6.97
N SER A 259 -19.46 -3.18 6.38
CA SER A 259 -19.37 -1.79 6.81
C SER A 259 -20.69 -1.30 7.40
N SER A 260 -20.59 -0.41 8.36
CA SER A 260 -21.69 0.43 8.84
C SER A 260 -21.19 1.87 8.94
N TYR A 261 -21.98 2.84 8.50
CA TYR A 261 -21.52 4.22 8.42
C TYR A 261 -22.65 5.22 8.55
N GLN A 262 -22.28 6.42 8.98
CA GLN A 262 -23.09 7.61 8.88
C GLN A 262 -22.24 8.75 8.31
N TYR A 263 -22.73 9.43 7.28
CA TYR A 263 -22.07 10.60 6.74
C TYR A 263 -23.07 11.59 6.13
N TRP A 264 -22.58 12.77 5.81
CA TRP A 264 -23.34 13.81 5.12
C TRP A 264 -22.87 13.95 3.69
N SER A 265 -23.80 14.04 2.76
CA SER A 265 -23.51 14.22 1.34
C SER A 265 -24.30 15.37 0.76
N ILE A 266 -23.81 15.92 -0.34
CA ILE A 266 -24.48 16.96 -1.10
C ILE A 266 -24.62 16.56 -2.55
N SER A 267 -25.83 16.66 -3.08
CA SER A 267 -26.14 16.41 -4.48
C SER A 267 -27.05 17.52 -5.01
N TYR A 268 -27.20 17.60 -6.33
CA TYR A 268 -28.19 18.47 -6.93
C TYR A 268 -29.24 17.64 -7.68
N LEU A 269 -30.51 17.88 -7.35
CA LEU A 269 -31.64 17.12 -7.86
C LEU A 269 -32.38 17.96 -8.91
N ARG A 270 -32.09 17.69 -10.18
CA ARG A 270 -32.65 18.45 -11.30
C ARG A 270 -34.18 18.44 -11.32
N GLN A 271 -34.81 17.34 -10.91
CA GLN A 271 -36.27 17.21 -10.86
C GLN A 271 -36.96 18.17 -9.89
N PHE A 272 -36.23 18.66 -8.88
CA PHE A 272 -36.73 19.62 -7.89
C PHE A 272 -36.13 21.02 -8.06
N ASP A 273 -35.17 21.18 -8.98
CA ASP A 273 -34.34 22.39 -9.12
C ASP A 273 -33.75 22.88 -7.78
N LYS A 274 -33.31 21.92 -6.94
CA LYS A 274 -32.81 22.15 -5.58
C LYS A 274 -31.59 21.29 -5.28
N PHE A 275 -30.79 21.75 -4.32
CA PHE A 275 -29.75 20.94 -3.71
C PHE A 275 -30.37 20.01 -2.67
N SER A 276 -29.85 18.78 -2.57
CA SER A 276 -30.09 17.90 -1.44
C SER A 276 -28.88 17.91 -0.52
N TYR A 277 -29.11 18.18 0.75
CA TYR A 277 -28.16 17.89 1.80
C TYR A 277 -28.67 16.65 2.52
N ASP A 278 -27.91 15.55 2.43
CA ASP A 278 -28.38 14.23 2.79
C ASP A 278 -27.59 13.71 3.98
N LYS A 279 -28.30 13.38 5.07
CA LYS A 279 -27.75 12.53 6.12
C LYS A 279 -28.00 11.08 5.75
N ILE A 280 -26.93 10.32 5.59
CA ILE A 280 -26.97 8.94 5.12
C ILE A 280 -26.54 8.04 6.27
N LEU A 281 -27.42 7.14 6.70
CA LEU A 281 -27.11 6.03 7.59
C LEU A 281 -27.20 4.74 6.76
N GLY A 282 -26.13 3.97 6.71
CA GLY A 282 -26.10 2.81 5.82
C GLY A 282 -25.16 1.71 6.28
N GLY A 283 -25.17 0.64 5.49
CA GLY A 283 -24.24 -0.46 5.62
C GLY A 283 -24.02 -1.14 4.28
N SER A 284 -22.85 -1.75 4.14
CA SER A 284 -22.45 -2.47 2.93
C SER A 284 -21.92 -3.84 3.26
N PHE A 285 -22.16 -4.77 2.35
CA PHE A 285 -21.51 -6.06 2.31
C PHE A 285 -20.80 -6.19 0.97
N LEU A 286 -19.48 -6.22 1.00
CA LEU A 286 -18.62 -6.27 -0.17
C LEU A 286 -17.72 -7.51 -0.12
N ILE A 287 -17.50 -8.11 -1.29
CA ILE A 287 -16.55 -9.19 -1.50
C ILE A 287 -15.55 -8.74 -2.55
N TYR A 288 -14.27 -8.82 -2.22
CA TYR A 288 -13.17 -8.56 -3.14
C TYR A 288 -12.50 -9.87 -3.51
N TYR A 289 -12.40 -10.17 -4.81
CA TYR A 289 -11.71 -11.35 -5.32
C TYR A 289 -10.46 -10.94 -6.11
N PRO A 290 -9.26 -10.96 -5.51
CA PRO A 290 -8.00 -10.72 -6.19
C PRO A 290 -7.62 -11.92 -7.09
N PHE A 291 -7.48 -11.66 -8.39
CA PHE A 291 -6.92 -12.63 -9.35
C PHE A 291 -5.39 -12.69 -9.24
N ASN A 292 -4.77 -11.57 -8.93
CA ASN A 292 -3.34 -11.43 -8.68
C ASN A 292 -3.08 -10.18 -7.82
N ARG A 293 -1.82 -9.78 -7.64
CA ARG A 293 -1.45 -8.60 -6.83
C ARG A 293 -1.96 -7.26 -7.38
N PHE A 294 -2.37 -7.22 -8.65
CA PHE A 294 -2.73 -6.01 -9.37
C PHE A 294 -4.19 -5.98 -9.79
N ASP A 295 -4.82 -7.13 -10.04
CA ASP A 295 -6.16 -7.24 -10.60
C ASP A 295 -7.15 -7.86 -9.61
N ARG A 296 -8.31 -7.22 -9.43
CA ARG A 296 -9.42 -7.75 -8.62
C ARG A 296 -10.79 -7.41 -9.22
N ILE A 297 -11.76 -8.27 -8.95
CA ILE A 297 -13.18 -7.98 -9.13
C ILE A 297 -13.81 -7.77 -7.75
N GLU A 298 -14.75 -6.84 -7.67
CA GLU A 298 -15.44 -6.47 -6.44
C GLU A 298 -16.94 -6.60 -6.69
N PHE A 299 -17.68 -7.15 -5.75
CA PHE A 299 -19.13 -7.21 -5.84
C PHE A 299 -19.79 -7.19 -4.47
N GLY A 300 -21.02 -6.71 -4.41
CA GLY A 300 -21.75 -6.65 -3.16
C GLY A 300 -23.02 -5.83 -3.25
N PHE A 301 -23.47 -5.37 -2.10
CA PHE A 301 -24.64 -4.51 -2.00
C PHE A 301 -24.50 -3.50 -0.88
N THR A 302 -25.21 -2.40 -1.03
CA THR A 302 -25.22 -1.28 -0.10
C THR A 302 -26.67 -0.91 0.18
N TYR A 303 -27.00 -0.78 1.47
CA TYR A 303 -28.27 -0.23 1.92
C TYR A 303 -28.03 1.12 2.58
N ASN A 304 -28.78 2.13 2.14
CA ASN A 304 -28.69 3.50 2.65
C ASN A 304 -30.09 3.99 3.02
N TYR A 305 -30.23 4.56 4.22
CA TYR A 305 -31.38 5.35 4.63
C TYR A 305 -31.02 6.83 4.59
N TYR A 306 -31.77 7.59 3.81
CA TYR A 306 -31.55 9.02 3.58
C TYR A 306 -32.56 9.83 4.39
N THR A 307 -32.05 10.74 5.21
CA THR A 307 -32.80 11.94 5.63
C THR A 307 -32.34 13.10 4.76
N ARG A 308 -33.18 13.45 3.78
CA ARG A 308 -32.87 14.37 2.70
C ARG A 308 -33.50 15.73 2.92
N TYR A 309 -32.67 16.75 3.08
CA TYR A 309 -33.08 18.14 3.21
C TYR A 309 -32.98 18.81 1.84
N LEU A 310 -34.12 19.20 1.25
CA LEU A 310 -34.13 19.90 -0.04
C LEU A 310 -34.16 21.41 0.17
N GLY A 311 -33.26 22.12 -0.49
CA GLY A 311 -33.07 23.53 -0.25
C GLY A 311 -32.14 24.21 -1.24
N ASN A 312 -31.80 25.46 -0.89
CA ASN A 312 -30.88 26.30 -1.65
C ASN A 312 -29.77 26.83 -0.74
N PHE A 313 -28.59 27.00 -1.33
CA PHE A 313 -27.47 27.68 -0.66
C PHE A 313 -27.67 29.18 -0.71
N THR A 314 -27.57 29.82 0.45
CA THR A 314 -27.54 31.27 0.60
C THR A 314 -26.24 31.71 1.26
N ILE A 315 -25.98 33.01 1.30
CA ILE A 315 -24.84 33.58 2.04
C ILE A 315 -24.89 33.28 3.55
N PHE A 316 -26.06 32.92 4.09
CA PHE A 316 -26.26 32.59 5.50
C PHE A 316 -26.23 31.08 5.78
N GLY A 317 -26.00 30.26 4.75
CA GLY A 317 -25.97 28.80 4.85
C GLY A 317 -27.05 28.12 4.02
N PHE A 318 -27.22 26.81 4.26
CA PHE A 318 -28.21 25.98 3.56
C PHE A 318 -29.59 26.18 4.18
N LEU A 319 -30.54 26.71 3.39
CA LEU A 319 -31.93 26.86 3.79
C LEU A 319 -32.76 25.79 3.09
N TYR A 320 -33.37 24.91 3.87
CA TYR A 320 -34.25 23.85 3.37
C TYR A 320 -35.71 24.14 3.72
N ASP A 321 -36.61 23.68 2.86
CA ASP A 321 -38.06 23.78 3.05
C ASP A 321 -38.76 22.42 3.05
N THR A 322 -38.06 21.37 2.64
CA THR A 322 -38.62 20.03 2.49
C THR A 322 -37.68 19.00 3.12
N ILE A 323 -38.24 18.03 3.84
CA ILE A 323 -37.51 16.87 4.35
C ILE A 323 -38.15 15.61 3.76
N LEU A 324 -37.33 14.76 3.15
CA LEU A 324 -37.74 13.46 2.62
C LEU A 324 -37.01 12.34 3.33
N TYR A 325 -37.70 11.22 3.53
CA TYR A 325 -37.13 9.99 4.04
C TYR A 325 -37.22 8.93 2.94
N LYS A 326 -36.08 8.45 2.47
CA LYS A 326 -36.02 7.43 1.43
C LYS A 326 -34.98 6.36 1.77
N ASN A 327 -35.22 5.13 1.34
CA ASN A 327 -34.17 4.10 1.34
C ASN A 327 -33.65 3.84 -0.09
N ALA A 328 -32.35 3.58 -0.19
CA ALA A 328 -31.74 3.04 -1.40
C ALA A 328 -31.12 1.67 -1.09
N LEU A 329 -31.36 0.71 -1.97
CA LEU A 329 -30.67 -0.57 -1.97
C LEU A 329 -29.98 -0.71 -3.33
N ASN A 330 -28.65 -0.70 -3.33
CA ASN A 330 -27.85 -0.73 -4.53
C ASN A 330 -27.03 -2.03 -4.58
N GLY A 331 -26.92 -2.62 -5.76
CA GLY A 331 -25.86 -3.58 -6.04
C GLY A 331 -24.55 -2.85 -6.30
N TYR A 332 -23.44 -3.57 -6.23
CA TYR A 332 -22.12 -3.08 -6.56
C TYR A 332 -21.38 -4.14 -7.38
N LEU A 333 -20.79 -3.72 -8.49
CA LEU A 333 -19.89 -4.52 -9.31
C LEU A 333 -18.76 -3.63 -9.80
N ALA A 334 -17.51 -3.99 -9.51
CA ALA A 334 -16.36 -3.24 -9.97
C ALA A 334 -15.22 -4.14 -10.44
N PHE A 335 -14.38 -3.60 -11.31
CA PHE A 335 -13.12 -4.19 -11.68
C PHE A 335 -12.02 -3.15 -11.49
N SER A 336 -10.92 -3.55 -10.86
CA SER A 336 -9.79 -2.67 -10.65
C SER A 336 -8.47 -3.34 -10.99
N ARG A 337 -7.61 -2.60 -11.68
CA ARG A 337 -6.19 -2.88 -11.89
C ARG A 337 -5.35 -1.75 -11.30
N ASP A 338 -4.36 -2.07 -10.48
CA ASP A 338 -3.38 -1.08 -10.03
C ASP A 338 -1.95 -1.62 -10.19
N LYS A 339 -1.15 -0.98 -11.05
CA LYS A 339 0.28 -1.25 -11.26
C LYS A 339 1.12 0.00 -11.03
N ILE A 340 0.59 0.97 -10.28
CA ILE A 340 1.23 2.26 -10.07
C ILE A 340 2.34 2.09 -9.03
N LEU A 341 3.53 2.58 -9.37
CA LEU A 341 4.65 2.70 -8.45
C LEU A 341 4.57 4.06 -7.74
N TYR A 342 4.58 4.05 -6.42
CA TYR A 342 4.55 5.26 -5.58
C TYR A 342 5.90 5.52 -4.94
N TYR A 343 6.29 6.81 -4.91
CA TYR A 343 7.34 7.35 -4.03
C TYR A 343 6.67 8.23 -2.95
N PRO A 344 7.40 8.69 -1.92
CA PRO A 344 6.82 9.51 -0.85
C PRO A 344 6.11 10.80 -1.32
N TRP A 345 6.41 11.27 -2.53
CA TRP A 345 5.79 12.43 -3.18
C TRP A 345 4.82 12.03 -4.31
N GLY A 346 4.21 10.85 -4.21
CA GLY A 346 3.14 10.41 -5.09
C GLY A 346 3.55 9.42 -6.21
N PRO A 347 2.63 9.17 -7.16
CA PRO A 347 2.82 8.26 -8.28
C PRO A 347 3.98 8.65 -9.20
N VAL A 348 4.83 7.69 -9.56
CA VAL A 348 5.98 7.92 -10.43
C VAL A 348 6.00 7.12 -11.71
N ASP A 349 5.36 5.95 -11.76
CA ASP A 349 5.42 5.06 -12.95
C ASP A 349 4.25 4.08 -12.94
N GLY A 350 3.92 3.52 -14.09
CA GLY A 350 2.88 2.49 -14.22
C GLY A 350 1.48 3.04 -14.51
N HIS A 351 0.47 2.19 -14.42
CA HIS A 351 -0.90 2.52 -14.79
C HIS A 351 -1.90 1.81 -13.89
N GLY A 352 -3.07 2.43 -13.74
CA GLY A 352 -4.18 1.87 -13.00
C GLY A 352 -5.50 2.21 -13.69
N PHE A 353 -6.49 1.35 -13.52
CA PHE A 353 -7.85 1.69 -13.87
C PHE A 353 -8.83 1.04 -12.90
N PHE A 354 -9.93 1.72 -12.67
CA PHE A 354 -11.05 1.29 -11.86
C PHE A 354 -12.33 1.62 -12.61
N ILE A 355 -13.27 0.69 -12.66
CA ILE A 355 -14.62 0.94 -13.17
C ILE A 355 -15.62 0.22 -12.28
N ALA A 356 -16.69 0.90 -11.93
CA ALA A 356 -17.76 0.39 -11.09
C ALA A 356 -19.13 0.70 -11.67
N PHE A 357 -20.04 -0.23 -11.42
CA PHE A 357 -21.45 -0.12 -11.71
C PHE A 357 -22.25 -0.37 -10.42
N GLN A 358 -23.13 0.58 -10.09
CA GLN A 358 -24.01 0.56 -8.93
C GLN A 358 -25.47 0.62 -9.38
N PRO A 359 -26.11 -0.53 -9.69
CA PRO A 359 -27.52 -0.56 -10.02
C PRO A 359 -28.40 -0.38 -8.79
N SER A 360 -29.54 0.31 -8.91
CA SER A 360 -30.61 0.22 -7.91
C SER A 360 -31.29 -1.15 -7.98
N LEU A 361 -31.52 -1.77 -6.82
CA LEU A 361 -32.20 -3.07 -6.71
C LEU A 361 -33.72 -2.89 -6.53
N LEU A 362 -34.46 -4.00 -6.64
CA LEU A 362 -35.93 -4.00 -6.68
C LEU A 362 -36.58 -3.29 -5.47
N LEU A 363 -36.05 -3.53 -4.26
CA LEU A 363 -36.57 -2.99 -2.99
C LEU A 363 -36.14 -1.52 -2.72
N SER A 364 -35.32 -0.93 -3.59
CA SER A 364 -34.90 0.46 -3.47
C SER A 364 -36.04 1.43 -3.74
N GLN A 365 -36.25 2.46 -2.90
CA GLN A 365 -37.17 3.56 -3.19
C GLN A 365 -36.55 4.62 -4.09
N ILE A 366 -35.21 4.71 -4.10
CA ILE A 366 -34.45 5.54 -5.04
C ILE A 366 -34.06 4.67 -6.23
N LYS A 367 -34.61 4.98 -7.40
CA LYS A 367 -34.33 4.29 -8.67
C LYS A 367 -33.23 5.02 -9.45
N ASN A 368 -32.00 4.94 -8.93
CA ASN A 368 -30.81 5.51 -9.56
C ASN A 368 -29.73 4.45 -9.79
N ASN A 369 -29.14 4.46 -10.98
CA ASN A 369 -28.01 3.60 -11.35
C ASN A 369 -26.80 4.48 -11.69
N ILE A 370 -25.63 4.10 -11.20
CA ILE A 370 -24.41 4.88 -11.36
C ILE A 370 -23.33 4.03 -12.03
N ILE A 371 -22.66 4.59 -13.03
CA ILE A 371 -21.39 4.08 -13.56
C ILE A 371 -20.33 5.14 -13.30
N TYR A 372 -19.19 4.73 -12.75
CA TYR A 372 -18.07 5.63 -12.56
C TYR A 372 -16.76 4.89 -12.72
N GLY A 373 -15.70 5.63 -13.05
CA GLY A 373 -14.39 5.06 -13.27
C GLY A 373 -13.28 6.08 -13.22
N ASP A 374 -12.08 5.56 -13.01
CA ASP A 374 -10.83 6.31 -12.92
C ASP A 374 -9.79 5.56 -13.77
N LEU A 375 -9.09 6.28 -14.63
CA LEU A 375 -8.00 5.79 -15.45
C LEU A 375 -6.77 6.65 -15.16
N ARG A 376 -5.65 6.02 -14.81
CA ARG A 376 -4.39 6.68 -14.45
C ARG A 376 -3.23 6.07 -15.23
N TYR A 377 -2.36 6.92 -15.76
CA TYR A 377 -1.16 6.52 -16.49
C TYR A 377 0.00 7.44 -16.13
N TYR A 378 1.11 6.86 -15.68
CA TYR A 378 2.33 7.54 -15.29
C TYR A 378 3.50 6.97 -16.08
N PHE A 379 4.12 7.81 -16.91
CA PHE A 379 5.25 7.43 -17.73
C PHE A 379 6.52 8.14 -17.27
N ARG A 380 7.39 7.39 -16.61
CA ARG A 380 8.70 7.87 -16.15
C ARG A 380 9.74 7.74 -17.25
N PHE A 381 9.77 8.70 -18.17
CA PHE A 381 10.69 8.66 -19.32
C PHE A 381 12.14 8.99 -18.95
N ALA A 382 12.38 9.59 -17.78
CA ALA A 382 13.71 9.74 -17.20
C ALA A 382 13.64 9.60 -15.67
N LYS A 383 14.79 9.41 -15.01
CA LYS A 383 14.88 9.03 -13.58
C LYS A 383 13.99 9.85 -12.64
N ARG A 384 13.77 11.14 -12.93
CA ARG A 384 12.98 12.09 -12.13
C ARG A 384 11.94 12.89 -12.94
N TYR A 385 11.68 12.51 -14.19
CA TYR A 385 10.75 13.22 -15.07
C TYR A 385 9.61 12.29 -15.47
N ILE A 386 8.38 12.78 -15.30
CA ILE A 386 7.17 11.96 -15.41
C ILE A 386 6.14 12.70 -16.25
N LEU A 387 5.53 12.00 -17.20
CA LEU A 387 4.27 12.42 -17.80
C LEU A 387 3.14 11.66 -17.12
N ALA A 388 2.25 12.38 -16.47
CA ALA A 388 1.10 11.84 -15.76
C ALA A 388 -0.19 12.20 -16.49
N PHE A 389 -1.08 11.23 -16.61
CA PHE A 389 -2.39 11.39 -17.20
C PHE A 389 -3.43 10.73 -16.29
N ARG A 390 -4.53 11.43 -16.04
CA ARG A 390 -5.66 10.91 -15.28
C ARG A 390 -6.96 11.30 -15.97
N THR A 391 -7.92 10.38 -16.01
CA THR A 391 -9.29 10.65 -16.43
C THR A 391 -10.26 10.01 -15.45
N ILE A 392 -11.25 10.77 -15.01
CA ILE A 392 -12.36 10.31 -14.19
C ILE A 392 -13.65 10.49 -15.00
N GLY A 393 -14.53 9.51 -14.96
CA GLY A 393 -15.85 9.56 -15.60
C GLY A 393 -16.95 9.18 -14.62
N TYR A 394 -18.10 9.80 -14.75
CA TYR A 394 -19.29 9.51 -13.95
C TYR A 394 -20.56 9.64 -14.80
N LYS A 395 -21.49 8.72 -14.60
CA LYS A 395 -22.81 8.75 -15.20
C LYS A 395 -23.86 8.21 -14.23
N SER A 396 -24.96 8.94 -14.09
CA SER A 396 -26.11 8.64 -13.25
C SER A 396 -27.35 8.58 -14.14
N PHE A 397 -28.13 7.50 -14.04
CA PHE A 397 -29.26 7.23 -14.91
C PHE A 397 -30.32 6.36 -14.23
N GLY A 398 -31.59 6.57 -14.59
CA GLY A 398 -32.74 6.00 -13.89
C GLY A 398 -33.81 7.06 -13.68
N GLU A 399 -34.86 6.72 -12.94
CA GLU A 399 -35.97 7.63 -12.65
C GLU A 399 -35.56 8.71 -11.65
N ASP A 400 -34.82 8.34 -10.59
CA ASP A 400 -34.31 9.25 -9.57
C ASP A 400 -32.83 9.63 -9.84
N LYS A 401 -32.44 9.81 -11.10
CA LYS A 401 -31.05 10.16 -11.44
C LYS A 401 -30.61 11.48 -10.81
N GLU A 402 -29.47 11.46 -10.15
CA GLU A 402 -28.93 12.62 -9.42
C GLU A 402 -27.74 13.24 -10.17
N GLY A 403 -27.57 14.55 -10.03
CA GLY A 403 -26.41 15.26 -10.57
C GLY A 403 -25.24 15.22 -9.60
N ILE A 404 -24.05 14.84 -10.09
CA ILE A 404 -22.80 15.01 -9.35
C ILE A 404 -22.37 16.47 -9.41
N ILE A 405 -21.79 16.94 -8.32
CA ILE A 405 -21.22 18.28 -8.19
C ILE A 405 -19.71 18.14 -8.35
N LEU A 406 -19.14 18.75 -9.39
CA LEU A 406 -17.69 18.88 -9.56
C LEU A 406 -17.27 20.30 -9.17
N TYR A 407 -16.33 20.40 -8.24
CA TYR A 407 -15.76 21.66 -7.79
C TYR A 407 -14.32 21.45 -7.29
N GLY A 408 -13.59 22.56 -7.16
CA GLY A 408 -12.35 22.62 -6.38
C GLY A 408 -11.07 22.36 -7.17
N PRO A 409 -9.93 22.75 -6.59
CA PRO A 409 -8.62 22.65 -7.21
C PRO A 409 -8.15 21.21 -7.43
N ASP A 410 -8.75 20.24 -6.74
CA ASP A 410 -8.34 18.83 -6.79
C ASP A 410 -8.82 18.12 -8.08
N LEU A 411 -9.74 18.75 -8.83
CA LEU A 411 -10.26 18.22 -10.09
C LEU A 411 -9.81 19.06 -11.29
N ILE A 412 -10.13 20.37 -11.29
CA ILE A 412 -9.78 21.29 -12.38
C ILE A 412 -9.20 22.57 -11.76
N ARG A 413 -7.88 22.70 -11.77
CA ARG A 413 -7.20 23.83 -11.09
C ARG A 413 -7.60 25.17 -11.68
N GLY A 414 -7.73 26.19 -10.84
CA GLY A 414 -8.14 27.54 -11.25
C GLY A 414 -9.64 27.77 -11.36
N TRP A 415 -10.46 26.72 -11.25
CA TRP A 415 -11.91 26.83 -11.09
C TRP A 415 -12.25 26.71 -9.61
N THR A 416 -12.79 27.79 -9.03
CA THR A 416 -13.05 27.93 -7.58
C THR A 416 -14.51 27.60 -7.24
N LEU A 417 -14.91 27.76 -5.97
CA LEU A 417 -16.27 27.48 -5.48
C LEU A 417 -17.38 28.28 -6.18
N ASP A 418 -17.04 29.34 -6.89
CA ASP A 418 -17.94 30.13 -7.74
C ASP A 418 -18.32 29.43 -9.05
N THR A 419 -17.60 28.37 -9.42
CA THR A 419 -17.76 27.65 -10.69
C THR A 419 -18.02 26.17 -10.43
N ILE A 420 -19.20 25.91 -9.89
CA ILE A 420 -19.72 24.57 -9.66
C ILE A 420 -20.23 24.00 -10.99
N LEU A 421 -19.70 22.84 -11.40
CA LEU A 421 -20.24 22.09 -12.53
C LEU A 421 -21.18 21.02 -11.99
N VAL A 422 -22.38 20.92 -12.56
CA VAL A 422 -23.40 19.96 -12.14
C VAL A 422 -23.94 19.20 -13.33
N GLY A 423 -24.09 17.89 -13.18
CA GLY A 423 -24.73 17.07 -14.21
C GLY A 423 -24.86 15.61 -13.82
N ASN A 424 -25.78 14.89 -14.45
CA ASN A 424 -25.88 13.43 -14.31
C ASN A 424 -24.88 12.70 -15.24
N ASN A 425 -24.13 13.43 -16.05
CA ASN A 425 -22.95 12.96 -16.76
C ASN A 425 -21.79 13.90 -16.41
N SER A 426 -20.59 13.34 -16.22
CA SER A 426 -19.40 14.16 -16.08
C SER A 426 -18.11 13.44 -16.48
N PHE A 427 -17.10 14.23 -16.81
CA PHE A 427 -15.72 13.76 -16.91
C PHE A 427 -14.76 14.85 -16.43
N VAL A 428 -13.60 14.40 -15.95
CA VAL A 428 -12.44 15.24 -15.63
C VAL A 428 -11.21 14.56 -16.22
N SER A 429 -10.29 15.32 -16.79
CA SER A 429 -9.01 14.82 -17.27
C SER A 429 -7.89 15.78 -16.95
N ASN A 430 -6.78 15.24 -16.48
CA ASN A 430 -5.59 15.96 -16.06
C ASN A 430 -4.39 15.41 -16.83
N LEU A 431 -3.61 16.31 -17.43
CA LEU A 431 -2.31 16.01 -18.02
C LEU A 431 -1.25 16.80 -17.26
N GLU A 432 -0.22 16.14 -16.77
CA GLU A 432 0.86 16.79 -16.03
C GLU A 432 2.23 16.33 -16.50
N PHE A 433 3.14 17.28 -16.63
CA PHE A 433 4.57 17.03 -16.73
C PHE A 433 5.22 17.38 -15.39
N ARG A 434 5.74 16.37 -14.68
CA ARG A 434 6.34 16.49 -13.34
C ARG A 434 7.86 16.41 -13.42
N PHE A 435 8.54 17.26 -12.66
CA PHE A 435 10.00 17.40 -12.67
C PHE A 435 10.55 17.86 -11.30
N PRO A 436 11.84 17.65 -11.01
CA PRO A 436 12.48 18.24 -9.84
C PRO A 436 12.60 19.76 -10.01
N PHE A 437 12.09 20.54 -9.05
CA PHE A 437 12.19 22.01 -9.10
C PHE A 437 13.38 22.51 -8.28
N ILE A 438 13.46 22.11 -7.00
CA ILE A 438 14.62 22.38 -6.14
C ILE A 438 15.00 21.07 -5.45
N GLU A 439 16.19 20.56 -5.75
CA GLU A 439 16.64 19.30 -5.14
C GLU A 439 17.11 19.50 -3.70
N TYR A 440 17.83 20.59 -3.45
CA TYR A 440 18.43 20.89 -2.16
C TYR A 440 18.61 22.40 -2.01
N LEU A 441 18.01 22.98 -0.97
CA LEU A 441 18.17 24.37 -0.57
C LEU A 441 18.45 24.41 0.92
N LYS A 442 19.66 24.85 1.30
CA LYS A 442 20.08 25.01 2.68
C LYS A 442 20.15 26.50 3.01
N LEU A 443 19.26 26.95 3.87
CA LEU A 443 19.20 28.32 4.37
C LEU A 443 19.91 28.40 5.72
N GLY A 444 20.70 29.45 5.94
CA GLY A 444 21.40 29.71 7.21
C GLY A 444 20.77 30.80 8.07
N PHE A 445 19.86 31.61 7.51
CA PHE A 445 19.17 32.72 8.18
C PHE A 445 17.77 32.87 7.57
N PRO A 446 16.71 33.23 8.34
CA PRO A 446 16.71 33.48 9.79
C PRO A 446 16.70 32.20 10.64
N ILE A 447 16.38 31.05 10.07
CA ILE A 447 16.39 29.75 10.73
C ILE A 447 17.18 28.78 9.83
N PRO A 448 18.19 28.07 10.36
CA PRO A 448 18.87 27.01 9.62
C PRO A 448 17.87 25.94 9.17
N LEU A 449 17.51 25.96 7.88
CA LEU A 449 16.49 25.10 7.31
C LEU A 449 17.02 24.44 6.05
N THR A 450 16.86 23.12 5.94
CA THR A 450 17.14 22.39 4.71
C THR A 450 15.82 21.98 4.08
N ILE A 451 15.50 22.57 2.94
CA ILE A 451 14.36 22.18 2.11
C ILE A 451 14.94 21.29 1.01
N SER A 452 14.41 20.09 0.86
CA SER A 452 14.82 19.18 -0.20
C SER A 452 13.61 18.62 -0.92
N SER A 453 13.85 18.09 -2.12
CA SER A 453 12.81 17.42 -2.92
C SER A 453 11.59 18.29 -3.25
N VAL A 454 11.78 19.60 -3.46
CA VAL A 454 10.73 20.45 -4.03
C VAL A 454 10.47 20.01 -5.46
N ARG A 455 9.22 19.73 -5.79
CA ARG A 455 8.78 19.29 -7.12
C ARG A 455 8.07 20.41 -7.84
N GLY A 456 8.17 20.37 -9.17
CA GLY A 456 7.42 21.23 -10.07
C GLY A 456 6.55 20.37 -10.97
N SER A 457 5.39 20.89 -11.36
CA SER A 457 4.64 20.33 -12.48
C SER A 457 4.04 21.41 -13.36
N ILE A 458 4.00 21.15 -14.66
CA ILE A 458 3.20 21.91 -15.63
C ILE A 458 1.99 21.06 -15.95
N PHE A 459 0.81 21.65 -15.95
CA PHE A 459 -0.43 20.89 -16.13
C PHE A 459 -1.39 21.51 -17.14
N TYR A 460 -2.28 20.66 -17.65
CA TYR A 460 -3.49 21.03 -18.37
C TYR A 460 -4.66 20.19 -17.84
N ASP A 461 -5.68 20.87 -17.35
CA ASP A 461 -6.89 20.26 -16.80
C ASP A 461 -8.09 20.58 -17.70
N ILE A 462 -8.99 19.63 -17.87
CA ILE A 462 -10.26 19.82 -18.57
C ILE A 462 -11.35 18.97 -17.93
N GLY A 463 -12.55 19.49 -17.82
CA GLY A 463 -13.67 18.71 -17.35
C GLY A 463 -15.02 19.38 -17.60
N SER A 464 -16.07 18.61 -17.43
CA SER A 464 -17.44 19.06 -17.66
C SER A 464 -18.40 18.21 -16.85
N ALA A 465 -19.52 18.81 -16.44
CA ALA A 465 -20.71 18.10 -16.03
C ALA A 465 -21.91 18.67 -16.79
N TRP A 466 -22.85 17.82 -17.21
CA TRP A 466 -24.04 18.22 -17.94
C TRP A 466 -25.20 17.25 -17.69
N PHE A 467 -26.43 17.72 -17.94
CA PHE A 467 -27.62 16.88 -17.87
C PHE A 467 -27.99 16.26 -19.22
N ASP A 468 -28.66 15.10 -19.22
CA ASP A 468 -29.07 14.40 -20.46
C ASP A 468 -29.88 15.27 -21.45
N ASN A 469 -30.61 16.27 -20.94
CA ASN A 469 -31.41 17.19 -21.75
C ASN A 469 -30.62 18.40 -22.28
N GLU A 470 -29.33 18.51 -21.94
CA GLU A 470 -28.46 19.57 -22.41
C GLU A 470 -27.65 19.12 -23.63
N LYS A 471 -27.48 20.02 -24.61
CA LYS A 471 -26.60 19.76 -25.75
C LYS A 471 -25.15 19.86 -25.32
N PHE A 472 -24.47 18.73 -25.17
CA PHE A 472 -23.03 18.70 -24.98
C PHE A 472 -22.33 19.04 -26.30
N LYS A 473 -21.58 20.14 -26.32
CA LYS A 473 -20.71 20.51 -27.45
C LYS A 473 -19.30 20.71 -26.92
N PHE A 474 -18.36 19.91 -27.45
CA PHE A 474 -16.97 20.01 -27.04
C PHE A 474 -16.34 21.31 -27.55
N ILE A 475 -16.48 21.59 -28.86
CA ILE A 475 -16.05 22.83 -29.51
C ILE A 475 -17.25 23.51 -30.19
N GLU A 476 -17.35 24.82 -30.02
CA GLU A 476 -18.26 25.69 -30.77
C GLU A 476 -17.53 27.00 -31.12
N ASN A 477 -17.63 27.43 -32.38
CA ASN A 477 -16.99 28.65 -32.90
C ASN A 477 -15.48 28.75 -32.57
N ASP A 478 -14.76 27.65 -32.79
CA ASP A 478 -13.32 27.48 -32.53
C ASP A 478 -12.90 27.66 -31.07
N SER A 479 -13.81 27.43 -30.13
CA SER A 479 -13.54 27.50 -28.69
C SER A 479 -14.20 26.36 -27.93
N LEU A 480 -13.68 26.02 -26.75
CA LEU A 480 -14.36 25.09 -25.84
C LEU A 480 -15.69 25.68 -25.40
N SER A 481 -16.75 24.90 -25.54
CA SER A 481 -18.12 25.32 -25.23
C SER A 481 -18.56 24.80 -23.87
N THR A 482 -18.95 23.53 -23.79
CA THR A 482 -19.44 22.92 -22.54
C THR A 482 -18.30 22.65 -21.56
N PRO A 483 -17.15 22.07 -21.97
CA PRO A 483 -16.04 21.81 -21.05
C PRO A 483 -15.38 23.09 -20.54
N LYS A 484 -14.94 23.03 -19.28
CA LYS A 484 -14.07 24.02 -18.66
C LYS A 484 -12.64 23.49 -18.66
N SER A 485 -11.67 24.35 -18.92
CA SER A 485 -10.27 23.96 -18.93
C SER A 485 -9.36 25.02 -18.33
N SER A 486 -8.17 24.59 -17.95
CA SER A 486 -7.11 25.46 -17.46
C SER A 486 -5.75 24.82 -17.71
N PHE A 487 -4.72 25.65 -17.73
CA PHE A 487 -3.34 25.17 -17.69
C PHE A 487 -2.55 25.96 -16.67
N GLY A 488 -1.41 25.44 -16.25
CA GLY A 488 -0.66 26.13 -15.23
C GLY A 488 0.59 25.46 -14.76
N PHE A 489 1.08 25.99 -13.65
CA PHE A 489 2.29 25.56 -12.98
C PHE A 489 2.00 25.30 -11.50
N ASN A 490 2.60 24.23 -10.98
CA ASN A 490 2.51 23.83 -9.59
C ASN A 490 3.92 23.67 -8.99
N ILE A 491 4.08 24.10 -7.75
CA ILE A 491 5.21 23.73 -6.89
C ILE A 491 4.66 22.94 -5.71
N SER A 492 5.28 21.80 -5.39
CA SER A 492 4.96 21.03 -4.18
C SER A 492 6.17 20.81 -3.29
N ILE A 493 5.94 20.86 -1.98
CA ILE A 493 6.97 20.66 -0.94
C ILE A 493 6.45 19.61 0.05
N PHE A 494 7.22 18.53 0.22
CA PHE A 494 6.93 17.50 1.21
C PHE A 494 7.47 17.90 2.59
N LEU A 495 6.58 17.96 3.58
CA LEU A 495 6.89 18.38 4.95
C LEU A 495 7.14 17.19 5.90
N GLY A 496 7.23 15.96 5.39
CA GLY A 496 7.41 14.74 6.20
C GLY A 496 6.11 14.01 6.55
N PHE A 497 5.00 14.76 6.65
CA PHE A 497 3.66 14.24 7.01
C PHE A 497 2.58 14.59 5.96
N GLY A 498 2.94 15.37 4.93
CA GLY A 498 2.04 15.79 3.87
C GLY A 498 2.74 16.76 2.91
N ASN A 499 2.08 17.07 1.80
CA ASN A 499 2.56 18.04 0.82
C ASN A 499 1.80 19.36 0.96
N ILE A 500 2.52 20.46 0.81
CA ILE A 500 1.92 21.76 0.49
C ILE A 500 2.11 22.03 -1.00
N TYR A 501 1.07 22.54 -1.64
CA TYR A 501 1.04 22.78 -3.07
C TYR A 501 0.71 24.24 -3.35
N PHE A 502 1.43 24.83 -4.29
CA PHE A 502 1.24 26.18 -4.78
C PHE A 502 0.86 26.10 -6.25
N ASN A 503 -0.38 26.44 -6.58
CA ASN A 503 -0.92 26.35 -7.94
C ASN A 503 -1.11 27.74 -8.55
N TRP A 504 -0.62 27.93 -9.77
CA TRP A 504 -0.95 29.05 -10.63
C TRP A 504 -1.67 28.51 -11.87
N ALA A 505 -2.95 28.82 -12.02
CA ALA A 505 -3.80 28.29 -13.08
C ALA A 505 -4.41 29.40 -13.93
N TRP A 506 -4.23 29.35 -15.25
CA TRP A 506 -4.91 30.20 -16.22
C TRP A 506 -6.09 29.45 -16.81
N ARG A 507 -7.30 29.99 -16.64
CA ARG A 507 -8.50 29.44 -17.28
C ARG A 507 -8.44 29.75 -18.77
N THR A 508 -8.86 28.78 -19.58
CA THR A 508 -8.87 28.94 -21.03
C THR A 508 -10.06 28.21 -21.64
N ASN A 509 -10.51 28.70 -22.79
CA ASN A 509 -11.40 27.97 -23.69
C ASN A 509 -10.72 27.66 -25.04
N LEU A 510 -9.38 27.58 -25.04
CA LEU A 510 -8.49 27.43 -26.20
C LEU A 510 -8.39 28.66 -27.12
N LYS A 511 -9.39 29.54 -27.13
CA LYS A 511 -9.40 30.78 -27.92
C LYS A 511 -9.03 32.01 -27.09
N TYR A 512 -9.50 32.05 -25.85
CA TYR A 512 -9.25 33.09 -24.87
C TYR A 512 -8.70 32.46 -23.59
N THR A 513 -7.77 33.19 -22.97
CA THR A 513 -7.12 32.81 -21.73
C THR A 513 -7.17 33.99 -20.78
N ASP A 514 -7.43 33.73 -19.50
CA ASP A 514 -7.38 34.76 -18.46
C ASP A 514 -6.03 35.50 -18.49
N SER A 515 -6.03 36.81 -18.26
CA SER A 515 -4.79 37.61 -18.27
C SER A 515 -3.90 37.34 -17.04
N ASN A 516 -4.51 36.98 -15.91
CA ASN A 516 -3.83 36.72 -14.64
C ASN A 516 -4.14 35.30 -14.15
N PRO A 517 -3.17 34.59 -13.55
CA PRO A 517 -3.42 33.27 -12.98
C PRO A 517 -4.29 33.36 -11.74
N ARG A 518 -5.10 32.33 -11.52
CA ARG A 518 -5.71 32.02 -10.24
C ARG A 518 -4.68 31.29 -9.38
N PHE A 519 -4.38 31.88 -8.22
CA PHE A 519 -3.45 31.32 -7.26
C PHE A 519 -4.20 30.57 -6.15
N ASN A 520 -3.76 29.35 -5.82
CA ASN A 520 -4.31 28.58 -4.70
C ASN A 520 -3.19 27.84 -3.95
N ILE A 521 -3.31 27.78 -2.63
CA ILE A 521 -2.47 26.99 -1.74
C ILE A 521 -3.34 25.92 -1.09
N TYR A 522 -2.94 24.65 -1.19
CA TYR A 522 -3.62 23.57 -0.47
C TYR A 522 -2.63 22.65 0.24
N PHE A 523 -3.09 22.03 1.33
CA PHE A 523 -2.33 21.06 2.10
C PHE A 523 -3.02 19.70 2.02
N GLY A 524 -2.31 18.66 1.60
CA GLY A 524 -2.88 17.33 1.44
C GLY A 524 -1.85 16.25 1.15
N LEU A 525 -2.32 15.01 1.14
CA LEU A 525 -1.56 13.86 0.66
C LEU A 525 -1.73 13.76 -0.87
N ASP A 526 -0.68 13.38 -1.61
CA ASP A 526 -0.80 13.09 -3.05
C ASP A 526 -1.71 11.87 -3.26
N TYR A 527 -2.70 11.99 -4.16
CA TYR A 527 -3.64 10.92 -4.54
C TYR A 527 -3.14 10.08 -5.71
#